data_AF-A0A0L7KZH9-F1
#
_entry.id   AF-A0A0L7KZH9-F1
#
_cell.length_a   1.000
_cell.length_b   1.000
_cell.length_c   1.000
_cell.angle_alpha   90.00
_cell.angle_beta   90.00
_cell.angle_gamma   90.00
#
_symmetry.space_group_name_H-M   'P 1'
#
loop_
_entity.id
_entity.type
_entity.pdbx_description
1 polymer ?
#
loop_
_entity_poly.entity_id
_entity_poly.type
_entity_poly.pdbx_seq_one_letter_code
_entity_poly.pdbx_strand_id
1 'polypeptide(L)'
;MGFRELFVKKSSIYTETSVELTLIASGESEVSTGWHFQLVYCLFTIVALQIAYTTNHMAKKRVTSVEQLQATVVSLETDVSSLKSQLSASEQRSRLNNVEIKGVPLKKDENLFSIVEVICKATNYSFPKTQINYLHRVPLHGSKEKAIVVSFINRYVKEEFVASARACKTLSAAALGFTGTSQRVFVNDHLNAESKNLLNKTKSAAKEKNFNYVWVKYGKIHVRKNETSPAFIVYRESDLNKFA
;
A
#
# COMPACT_ATOMS: atom_id res chain seq x y z
N MET A 1 -25.53 20.76 -14.45
CA MET A 1 -26.74 21.28 -15.13
C MET A 1 -27.69 20.10 -15.38
N GLY A 2 -28.16 19.44 -14.30
CA GLY A 2 -28.74 18.10 -14.41
C GLY A 2 -29.60 17.75 -13.20
N PHE A 3 -30.59 16.90 -13.44
CA PHE A 3 -31.67 16.50 -12.52
C PHE A 3 -32.71 17.56 -12.16
N ARG A 4 -32.34 18.75 -11.67
CA ARG A 4 -33.33 19.80 -11.34
C ARG A 4 -34.09 20.30 -12.58
N GLU A 5 -33.41 20.55 -13.69
CA GLU A 5 -34.05 20.97 -14.95
C GLU A 5 -34.93 19.88 -15.58
N LEU A 6 -34.58 18.60 -15.43
CA LEU A 6 -35.41 17.50 -15.93
C LEU A 6 -36.70 17.32 -15.11
N PHE A 7 -36.64 17.56 -13.79
CA PHE A 7 -37.80 17.48 -12.91
C PHE A 7 -38.75 18.66 -13.15
N VAL A 8 -38.20 19.87 -13.32
CA VAL A 8 -38.97 21.07 -13.68
C VAL A 8 -39.59 20.93 -15.08
N LYS A 9 -38.86 20.40 -16.08
CA LYS A 9 -39.44 20.12 -17.41
C LYS A 9 -40.56 19.08 -17.35
N LYS A 10 -40.41 18.02 -16.55
CA LYS A 10 -41.49 17.04 -16.39
C LYS A 10 -42.70 17.65 -15.69
N SER A 11 -42.53 18.41 -14.61
CA SER A 11 -43.67 19.06 -13.95
C SER A 11 -44.36 20.07 -14.87
N SER A 12 -43.59 20.82 -15.68
CA SER A 12 -44.12 21.77 -16.67
C SER A 12 -44.99 21.10 -17.73
N ILE A 13 -44.59 19.93 -18.23
CA ILE A 13 -45.36 19.17 -19.22
C ILE A 13 -46.67 18.63 -18.62
N TYR A 14 -46.66 18.18 -17.35
CA TYR A 14 -47.88 17.73 -16.66
C TYR A 14 -48.84 18.89 -16.35
N THR A 15 -48.30 20.08 -16.04
CA THR A 15 -49.12 21.28 -15.84
C THR A 15 -49.68 21.83 -17.14
N GLU A 16 -48.91 21.88 -18.23
CA GLU A 16 -49.41 22.37 -19.54
C GLU A 16 -50.48 21.46 -20.12
N THR A 17 -50.31 20.14 -20.05
CA THR A 17 -51.33 19.18 -20.51
C THR A 17 -52.60 19.22 -19.65
N SER A 18 -52.49 19.50 -18.35
CA SER A 18 -53.64 19.68 -17.47
C SER A 18 -54.40 20.99 -17.75
N VAL A 19 -53.71 22.05 -18.16
CA VAL A 19 -54.33 23.34 -18.51
C VAL A 19 -55.03 23.27 -19.87
N GLU A 20 -54.46 22.58 -20.88
CA GLU A 20 -55.13 22.34 -22.17
C GLU A 20 -56.40 21.51 -22.04
N LEU A 21 -56.40 20.47 -21.19
CA LEU A 21 -57.59 19.65 -20.92
C LEU A 21 -58.70 20.43 -20.19
N THR A 22 -58.35 21.45 -19.42
CA THR A 22 -59.33 22.29 -18.70
C THR A 22 -59.98 23.32 -19.64
N LEU A 23 -59.24 23.82 -20.66
CA LEU A 23 -59.75 24.76 -21.66
C LEU A 23 -60.73 24.11 -22.66
N ILE A 24 -60.61 22.81 -22.90
CA ILE A 24 -61.57 22.05 -23.73
C ILE A 24 -62.91 21.82 -23.00
N ALA A 25 -62.92 21.88 -21.66
CA ALA A 25 -64.11 21.61 -20.85
C ALA A 25 -65.12 22.77 -20.77
N SER A 26 -64.75 24.00 -21.18
CA SER A 26 -65.65 25.16 -21.14
C SER A 26 -66.57 25.31 -22.36
N GLY A 27 -66.55 24.35 -23.31
CA GLY A 27 -67.13 24.52 -24.64
C GLY A 27 -68.47 23.83 -24.96
N GLU A 28 -68.77 22.60 -24.51
CA GLU A 28 -69.89 21.84 -25.10
C GLU A 28 -70.64 20.87 -24.15
N SER A 29 -71.96 20.77 -24.41
CA SER A 29 -73.09 20.03 -23.82
C SER A 29 -72.88 18.86 -22.81
N GLU A 30 -73.78 18.82 -21.82
CA GLU A 30 -73.65 18.23 -20.47
C GLU A 30 -73.96 16.74 -20.26
N VAL A 31 -74.14 15.87 -21.28
CA VAL A 31 -74.53 14.46 -20.99
C VAL A 31 -73.75 13.38 -21.75
N SER A 32 -73.23 13.68 -22.94
CA SER A 32 -72.42 12.72 -23.72
C SER A 32 -70.91 12.82 -23.43
N THR A 33 -70.46 13.99 -22.95
CA THR A 33 -69.06 14.32 -22.65
C THR A 33 -68.54 13.65 -21.37
N GLY A 34 -69.39 13.39 -20.37
CA GLY A 34 -68.98 12.81 -19.09
C GLY A 34 -68.40 11.39 -19.18
N TRP A 35 -69.01 10.52 -19.99
CA TRP A 35 -68.50 9.15 -20.21
C TRP A 35 -67.18 9.14 -20.98
N HIS A 36 -67.05 10.05 -21.96
CA HIS A 36 -65.83 10.21 -22.74
C HIS A 36 -64.68 10.77 -21.88
N PHE A 37 -64.95 11.75 -21.02
CA PHE A 37 -63.99 12.28 -20.04
C PHE A 37 -63.54 11.20 -19.04
N GLN A 38 -64.47 10.39 -18.52
CA GLN A 38 -64.15 9.32 -17.59
C GLN A 38 -63.25 8.24 -18.23
N LEU A 39 -63.50 7.90 -19.49
CA LEU A 39 -62.68 6.95 -20.25
C LEU A 39 -61.27 7.51 -20.54
N VAL A 40 -61.15 8.78 -20.94
CA VAL A 40 -59.86 9.43 -21.19
C VAL A 40 -59.04 9.54 -19.90
N TYR A 41 -59.67 9.90 -18.78
CA TYR A 41 -59.01 9.94 -17.48
C TYR A 41 -58.57 8.55 -17.00
N CYS A 42 -59.41 7.52 -17.22
CA CYS A 42 -59.05 6.13 -16.93
C CYS A 42 -57.84 5.67 -17.77
N LEU A 43 -57.81 5.98 -19.07
CA LEU A 43 -56.66 5.69 -19.93
C LEU A 43 -55.40 6.41 -19.46
N PHE A 44 -55.49 7.69 -19.11
CA PHE A 44 -54.35 8.48 -18.64
C PHE A 44 -53.78 7.93 -17.33
N THR A 45 -54.64 7.53 -16.39
CA THR A 45 -54.21 6.94 -15.11
C THR A 45 -53.57 5.56 -15.30
N ILE A 46 -54.09 4.71 -16.20
CA ILE A 46 -53.48 3.42 -16.55
C ILE A 46 -52.09 3.62 -17.18
N VAL A 47 -51.93 4.55 -18.13
CA VAL A 47 -50.64 4.86 -18.75
C VAL A 47 -49.65 5.40 -17.72
N ALA A 48 -50.09 6.30 -16.83
CA ALA A 48 -49.25 6.83 -15.76
C ALA A 48 -48.78 5.74 -14.78
N LEU A 49 -49.67 4.81 -14.39
CA LEU A 49 -49.35 3.64 -13.57
C LEU A 49 -48.34 2.72 -14.24
N GLN A 50 -48.48 2.47 -15.54
CA GLN A 50 -47.53 1.64 -16.31
C GLN A 50 -46.14 2.28 -16.40
N ILE A 51 -46.07 3.61 -16.60
CA ILE A 51 -44.80 4.36 -16.60
C ILE A 51 -44.18 4.33 -15.19
N ALA A 52 -44.97 4.52 -14.14
CA ALA A 52 -44.48 4.46 -12.75
C ALA A 52 -43.94 3.06 -12.41
N TYR A 53 -44.64 2.00 -12.81
CA TYR A 53 -44.21 0.62 -12.60
C TYR A 53 -42.90 0.32 -13.33
N THR A 54 -42.80 0.66 -14.62
CA THR A 54 -41.59 0.41 -15.42
C THR A 54 -40.39 1.20 -14.90
N THR A 55 -40.57 2.47 -14.53
CA THR A 55 -39.49 3.29 -13.96
C THR A 55 -39.02 2.76 -12.61
N ASN A 56 -39.93 2.33 -11.73
CA ASN A 56 -39.59 1.72 -10.44
C ASN A 56 -38.87 0.37 -10.63
N HIS A 57 -39.36 -0.48 -11.53
CA HIS A 57 -38.71 -1.74 -11.86
C HIS A 57 -37.28 -1.54 -12.41
N MET A 58 -37.07 -0.55 -13.29
CA MET A 58 -35.74 -0.20 -13.80
C MET A 58 -34.85 0.39 -12.69
N ALA A 59 -35.39 1.23 -11.82
CA ALA A 59 -34.67 1.76 -10.66
C ALA A 59 -34.23 0.63 -9.73
N LYS A 60 -35.11 -0.32 -9.42
CA LYS A 60 -34.80 -1.49 -8.58
C LYS A 60 -33.69 -2.34 -9.18
N LYS A 61 -33.74 -2.63 -10.48
CA LYS A 61 -32.66 -3.35 -11.20
C LYS A 61 -31.32 -2.61 -11.14
N ARG A 62 -31.34 -1.28 -11.27
CA ARG A 62 -30.12 -0.46 -11.16
C ARG A 62 -29.57 -0.48 -9.73
N VAL A 63 -30.42 -0.36 -8.72
CA VAL A 63 -30.00 -0.44 -7.31
C VAL A 63 -29.35 -1.78 -7.00
N THR A 64 -29.98 -2.89 -7.40
CA THR A 64 -29.39 -4.23 -7.19
C THR A 64 -28.06 -4.39 -7.90
N SER A 65 -27.90 -3.82 -9.10
CA SER A 65 -26.61 -3.83 -9.82
C SER A 65 -25.54 -3.01 -9.10
N VAL A 66 -25.90 -1.83 -8.55
CA VAL A 66 -24.97 -1.00 -7.77
C VAL A 66 -24.55 -1.72 -6.49
N GLU A 67 -25.45 -2.40 -5.79
CA GLU A 67 -25.13 -3.19 -4.60
C GLU A 67 -24.17 -4.34 -4.91
N GLN A 68 -24.39 -5.05 -6.02
CA GLN A 68 -23.50 -6.12 -6.49
C GLN A 68 -22.11 -5.58 -6.88
N LEU A 69 -22.07 -4.44 -7.55
CA LEU A 69 -20.81 -3.77 -7.88
C LEU A 69 -20.07 -3.34 -6.61
N GLN A 70 -20.77 -2.77 -5.63
CA GLN A 70 -20.19 -2.36 -4.36
C GLN A 70 -19.61 -3.57 -3.60
N ALA A 71 -20.34 -4.69 -3.54
CA ALA A 71 -19.86 -5.92 -2.94
C ALA A 71 -18.60 -6.45 -3.66
N THR A 72 -18.59 -6.37 -5.00
CA THR A 72 -17.45 -6.78 -5.82
C THR A 72 -16.23 -5.89 -5.58
N VAL A 73 -16.41 -4.57 -5.47
CA VAL A 73 -15.32 -3.62 -5.17
C VAL A 73 -14.70 -3.94 -3.82
N VAL A 74 -15.50 -4.14 -2.77
CA VAL A 74 -14.99 -4.50 -1.43
C VAL A 74 -14.23 -5.83 -1.45
N SER A 75 -14.73 -6.82 -2.19
CA SER A 75 -14.02 -8.10 -2.37
C SER A 75 -12.68 -7.91 -3.06
N LEU A 76 -12.66 -7.16 -4.18
CA LEU A 76 -11.43 -6.91 -4.94
C LEU A 76 -10.41 -6.11 -4.13
N GLU A 77 -10.82 -5.11 -3.36
CA GLU A 77 -9.94 -4.34 -2.47
C GLU A 77 -9.29 -5.26 -1.42
N THR A 78 -10.06 -6.19 -0.88
CA THR A 78 -9.57 -7.19 0.09
C THR A 78 -8.54 -8.12 -0.56
N ASP A 79 -8.82 -8.61 -1.77
CA ASP A 79 -7.90 -9.48 -2.52
C ASP A 79 -6.62 -8.75 -2.90
N VAL A 80 -6.72 -7.51 -3.38
CA VAL A 80 -5.55 -6.66 -3.71
C VAL A 80 -4.67 -6.44 -2.48
N SER A 81 -5.28 -6.19 -1.30
CA SER A 81 -4.54 -6.03 -0.05
C SER A 81 -3.82 -7.32 0.36
N SER A 82 -4.49 -8.47 0.23
CA SER A 82 -3.91 -9.80 0.49
C SER A 82 -2.74 -10.10 -0.45
N LEU A 83 -2.92 -9.88 -1.76
CA LEU A 83 -1.90 -10.12 -2.77
C LEU A 83 -0.67 -9.23 -2.56
N LYS A 84 -0.86 -7.94 -2.26
CA LYS A 84 0.25 -7.03 -1.92
C LYS A 84 1.04 -7.53 -0.71
N SER A 85 0.35 -8.00 0.32
CA SER A 85 0.97 -8.55 1.53
C SER A 85 1.77 -9.82 1.23
N GLN A 86 1.23 -10.73 0.42
CA GLN A 86 1.92 -11.96 0.01
C GLN A 86 3.14 -11.67 -0.86
N LEU A 87 3.02 -10.72 -1.80
CA LEU A 87 4.12 -10.28 -2.65
C LEU A 87 5.27 -9.72 -1.80
N SER A 88 4.96 -8.79 -0.89
CA SER A 88 5.96 -8.23 0.03
C SER A 88 6.65 -9.30 0.87
N ALA A 89 5.90 -10.25 1.43
CA ALA A 89 6.46 -11.36 2.20
C ALA A 89 7.37 -12.25 1.33
N SER A 90 7.01 -12.49 0.07
CA SER A 90 7.83 -13.24 -0.89
C SER A 90 9.13 -12.49 -1.23
N GLU A 91 9.04 -11.19 -1.49
CA GLU A 91 10.21 -10.35 -1.74
C GLU A 91 11.16 -10.29 -0.53
N GLN A 92 10.62 -10.25 0.69
CA GLN A 92 11.45 -10.28 1.88
C GLN A 92 12.12 -11.66 2.04
N ARG A 93 11.40 -12.74 1.73
CA ARG A 93 11.92 -14.12 1.78
C ARG A 93 13.12 -14.32 0.87
N SER A 94 13.07 -13.80 -0.36
CA SER A 94 14.19 -13.88 -1.32
C SER A 94 15.44 -13.11 -0.87
N ARG A 95 15.29 -12.15 0.05
CA ARG A 95 16.38 -11.32 0.59
C ARG A 95 16.92 -11.78 1.94
N LEU A 96 16.37 -12.84 2.56
CA LEU A 96 16.77 -13.26 3.91
C LEU A 96 18.25 -13.66 4.04
N ASN A 97 18.85 -14.15 2.95
CA ASN A 97 20.26 -14.50 2.90
C ASN A 97 21.14 -13.36 2.37
N ASN A 98 20.55 -12.17 2.16
CA ASN A 98 21.24 -11.02 1.61
C ASN A 98 21.60 -10.03 2.71
N VAL A 99 22.77 -9.40 2.55
CA VAL A 99 23.28 -8.31 3.37
C VAL A 99 23.41 -7.08 2.50
N GLU A 100 22.97 -5.94 3.03
CA GLU A 100 23.11 -4.62 2.41
C GLU A 100 24.21 -3.85 3.14
N ILE A 101 25.29 -3.53 2.40
CA ILE A 101 26.42 -2.75 2.89
C ILE A 101 26.34 -1.33 2.33
N LYS A 102 26.30 -0.33 3.21
CA LYS A 102 26.21 1.11 2.88
C LYS A 102 27.46 1.85 3.33
N GLY A 103 27.71 3.01 2.72
CA GLY A 103 28.84 3.88 3.07
C GLY A 103 30.17 3.47 2.44
N VAL A 104 30.15 2.64 1.40
CA VAL A 104 31.35 2.30 0.63
C VAL A 104 31.38 3.15 -0.64
N PRO A 105 32.38 4.03 -0.83
CA PRO A 105 32.52 4.83 -2.04
C PRO A 105 32.58 3.97 -3.30
N LEU A 106 32.15 4.53 -4.44
CA LEU A 106 32.28 3.87 -5.74
C LEU A 106 33.70 4.08 -6.27
N LYS A 107 34.37 3.00 -6.65
CA LYS A 107 35.66 3.05 -7.35
C LYS A 107 35.52 2.41 -8.74
N LYS A 108 36.18 2.99 -9.74
CA LYS A 108 36.26 2.40 -11.07
C LYS A 108 37.05 1.09 -11.00
N ASP A 109 36.57 0.05 -11.67
CA ASP A 109 37.20 -1.28 -11.71
C ASP A 109 37.45 -1.88 -10.31
N GLU A 110 36.44 -1.78 -9.43
CA GLU A 110 36.51 -2.32 -8.07
C GLU A 110 36.26 -3.84 -8.02
N ASN A 111 37.02 -4.51 -7.14
CA ASN A 111 36.74 -5.89 -6.78
C ASN A 111 35.90 -5.95 -5.50
N LEU A 112 34.61 -6.25 -5.63
CA LEU A 112 33.69 -6.34 -4.50
C LEU A 112 34.08 -7.43 -3.48
N PHE A 113 34.68 -8.54 -3.93
CA PHE A 113 35.17 -9.57 -3.02
C PHE A 113 36.29 -9.04 -2.13
N SER A 114 37.24 -8.31 -2.70
CA SER A 114 38.33 -7.70 -1.93
C SER A 114 37.79 -6.73 -0.88
N ILE A 115 36.79 -5.91 -1.23
CA ILE A 115 36.14 -5.00 -0.27
C ILE A 115 35.52 -5.78 0.89
N VAL A 116 34.77 -6.85 0.59
CA VAL A 116 34.16 -7.70 1.62
C VAL A 116 35.23 -8.37 2.49
N GLU A 117 36.34 -8.82 1.89
CA GLU A 117 37.46 -9.40 2.63
C GLU A 117 38.11 -8.39 3.60
N VAL A 118 38.26 -7.13 3.18
CA VAL A 118 38.75 -6.07 4.08
C VAL A 118 37.75 -5.80 5.21
N ILE A 119 36.45 -5.81 4.93
CA ILE A 119 35.41 -5.71 5.97
C ILE A 119 35.55 -6.87 6.96
N CYS A 120 35.67 -8.11 6.48
CA CYS A 120 35.88 -9.30 7.30
C CYS A 120 37.09 -9.16 8.23
N LYS A 121 38.22 -8.67 7.70
CA LYS A 121 39.43 -8.37 8.48
C LYS A 121 39.16 -7.30 9.55
N ALA A 122 38.44 -6.24 9.21
CA ALA A 122 38.09 -5.16 10.14
C ALA A 122 37.09 -5.58 11.23
N THR A 123 36.28 -6.62 10.98
CA THR A 123 35.27 -7.12 11.92
C THR A 123 35.72 -8.37 12.68
N ASN A 124 36.97 -8.82 12.49
CA ASN A 124 37.51 -10.06 13.06
C ASN A 124 36.63 -11.31 12.79
N TYR A 125 35.98 -11.36 11.62
CA TYR A 125 35.16 -12.49 11.22
C TYR A 125 35.53 -12.89 9.79
N SER A 126 35.78 -14.18 9.56
CA SER A 126 36.19 -14.69 8.26
C SER A 126 35.34 -15.88 7.85
N PHE A 127 35.11 -16.00 6.54
CA PHE A 127 34.38 -17.11 5.93
C PHE A 127 34.96 -17.39 4.53
N PRO A 128 34.86 -18.64 4.04
CA PRO A 128 35.39 -18.96 2.73
C PRO A 128 34.54 -18.31 1.63
N LYS A 129 35.20 -17.92 0.53
CA LYS A 129 34.56 -17.29 -0.64
C LYS A 129 33.39 -18.11 -1.20
N THR A 130 33.42 -19.43 -1.03
CA THR A 130 32.36 -20.37 -1.44
C THR A 130 31.03 -20.12 -0.72
N GLN A 131 31.00 -19.38 0.40
CA GLN A 131 29.75 -19.02 1.08
C GLN A 131 28.99 -17.88 0.39
N ILE A 132 29.63 -17.17 -0.54
CA ILE A 132 29.00 -16.10 -1.31
C ILE A 132 28.41 -16.70 -2.58
N ASN A 133 27.11 -16.47 -2.79
CA ASN A 133 26.42 -16.79 -4.03
C ASN A 133 26.70 -15.73 -5.11
N TYR A 134 26.43 -14.46 -4.80
CA TYR A 134 26.74 -13.35 -5.71
C TYR A 134 26.94 -12.04 -4.94
N LEU A 135 27.57 -11.08 -5.62
CA LEU A 135 27.83 -9.71 -5.17
C LEU A 135 27.49 -8.73 -6.27
N HIS A 136 26.80 -7.65 -5.95
CA HIS A 136 26.58 -6.56 -6.90
C HIS A 136 26.31 -5.24 -6.20
N ARG A 137 26.47 -4.13 -6.93
CA ARG A 137 26.08 -2.80 -6.48
C ARG A 137 24.59 -2.55 -6.81
N VAL A 138 23.84 -2.01 -5.86
CA VAL A 138 22.43 -1.62 -6.02
C VAL A 138 22.30 -0.12 -5.80
N PRO A 139 21.60 0.63 -6.68
CA PRO A 139 21.37 2.05 -6.48
C PRO A 139 20.56 2.32 -5.21
N LEU A 140 20.96 3.33 -4.44
CA LEU A 140 20.10 3.86 -3.38
C LEU A 140 19.13 4.87 -3.98
N HIS A 141 17.86 4.77 -3.59
CA HIS A 141 16.86 5.75 -3.99
C HIS A 141 17.27 7.16 -3.53
N GLY A 142 17.30 8.11 -4.48
CA GLY A 142 17.63 9.51 -4.19
C GLY A 142 19.11 9.80 -3.88
N SER A 143 20.03 8.85 -4.13
CA SER A 143 21.47 9.08 -3.96
C SER A 143 22.26 8.64 -5.19
N LYS A 144 23.40 9.30 -5.43
CA LYS A 144 24.40 8.86 -6.42
C LYS A 144 25.23 7.67 -5.92
N GLU A 145 25.14 7.37 -4.62
CA GLU A 145 25.81 6.23 -4.01
C GLU A 145 25.09 4.92 -4.31
N LYS A 146 25.86 3.82 -4.34
CA LYS A 146 25.35 2.47 -4.55
C LYS A 146 25.74 1.59 -3.37
N ALA A 147 24.80 0.87 -2.79
CA ALA A 147 25.08 -0.12 -1.75
C ALA A 147 25.69 -1.36 -2.39
N ILE A 148 26.46 -2.12 -1.63
CA ILE A 148 26.88 -3.47 -2.03
C ILE A 148 25.88 -4.45 -1.43
N VAL A 149 25.30 -5.31 -2.26
CA VAL A 149 24.50 -6.45 -1.80
C VAL A 149 25.33 -7.71 -1.90
N VAL A 150 25.46 -8.41 -0.78
CA VAL A 150 26.12 -9.72 -0.69
C VAL A 150 25.04 -10.77 -0.46
N SER A 151 24.93 -11.77 -1.34
CA SER A 151 24.05 -12.92 -1.14
C SER A 151 24.86 -14.11 -0.64
N PHE A 152 24.45 -14.68 0.49
CA PHE A 152 25.08 -15.85 1.09
C PHE A 152 24.30 -17.13 0.76
N ILE A 153 25.01 -18.25 0.70
CA ILE A 153 24.41 -19.58 0.60
C ILE A 153 23.79 -19.98 1.94
N ASN A 154 24.57 -19.82 3.01
CA ASN A 154 24.15 -20.19 4.36
C ASN A 154 23.72 -18.96 5.17
N ARG A 155 22.50 -18.99 5.71
CA ARG A 155 21.96 -17.94 6.56
C ARG A 155 22.75 -17.77 7.86
N TYR A 156 23.27 -18.84 8.46
CA TYR A 156 24.03 -18.74 9.70
C TYR A 156 25.30 -17.92 9.53
N VAL A 157 26.07 -18.17 8.46
CA VAL A 157 27.27 -17.37 8.11
C VAL A 157 26.91 -15.91 7.93
N LYS A 158 25.79 -15.64 7.27
CA LYS A 158 25.26 -14.29 7.07
C LYS A 158 24.95 -13.59 8.39
N GLU A 159 24.29 -14.27 9.34
CA GLU A 159 23.94 -13.70 10.65
C GLU A 159 25.19 -13.39 11.49
N GLU A 160 26.17 -14.29 11.51
CA GLU A 160 27.45 -14.08 12.20
C GLU A 160 28.24 -12.91 11.61
N PHE A 161 28.25 -12.78 10.28
CA PHE A 161 28.86 -11.63 9.59
C PHE A 161 28.17 -10.31 9.95
N VAL A 162 26.84 -10.28 9.97
CA VAL A 162 26.09 -9.07 10.37
C VAL A 162 26.32 -8.74 11.86
N ALA A 163 26.35 -9.76 12.73
CA ALA A 163 26.57 -9.58 14.16
C ALA A 163 27.97 -9.02 14.46
N SER A 164 29.01 -9.61 13.87
CA SER A 164 30.40 -9.14 14.00
C SER A 164 30.57 -7.71 13.47
N ALA A 165 29.96 -7.39 12.33
CA ALA A 165 30.00 -6.04 11.77
C ALA A 165 29.27 -5.00 12.65
N ARG A 166 28.16 -5.37 13.32
CA ARG A 166 27.47 -4.48 14.27
C ARG A 166 28.25 -4.27 15.56
N ALA A 167 28.98 -5.29 16.01
CA ALA A 167 29.88 -5.17 17.16
C ALA A 167 31.07 -4.24 16.85
N CYS A 168 31.53 -4.21 15.59
CA CYS A 168 32.58 -3.31 15.13
C CYS A 168 32.07 -1.86 14.98
N LYS A 169 32.32 -1.02 15.99
CA LYS A 169 31.92 0.40 15.98
C LYS A 169 32.79 1.29 15.07
N THR A 170 34.01 0.85 14.75
CA THR A 170 35.04 1.61 14.03
C THR A 170 35.03 1.40 12.51
N LEU A 171 34.11 0.59 11.99
CA LEU A 171 34.03 0.28 10.56
C LEU A 171 33.72 1.54 9.72
N SER A 172 34.69 1.98 8.94
CA SER A 172 34.63 3.21 8.13
C SER A 172 35.27 2.99 6.76
N ALA A 173 34.96 3.83 5.78
CA ALA A 173 35.54 3.75 4.45
C ALA A 173 37.07 3.91 4.48
N ALA A 174 37.60 4.75 5.37
CA ALA A 174 39.03 4.87 5.61
C ALA A 174 39.67 3.56 6.07
N ALA A 175 39.01 2.82 6.97
CA ALA A 175 39.47 1.49 7.41
C ALA A 175 39.44 0.44 6.28
N LEU A 176 38.66 0.68 5.22
CA LEU A 176 38.63 -0.15 4.02
C LEU A 176 39.68 0.27 2.97
N GLY A 177 40.54 1.23 3.28
CA GLY A 177 41.59 1.72 2.39
C GLY A 177 41.14 2.80 1.40
N PHE A 178 39.96 3.40 1.58
CA PHE A 178 39.54 4.57 0.80
C PHE A 178 40.16 5.84 1.36
N THR A 179 40.93 6.55 0.55
CA THR A 179 41.53 7.84 0.92
C THR A 179 40.54 8.98 0.71
N GLY A 180 40.64 10.03 1.53
CA GLY A 180 39.81 11.24 1.40
C GLY A 180 38.35 11.10 1.88
N THR A 181 37.97 9.98 2.51
CA THR A 181 36.62 9.78 3.04
C THR A 181 36.63 8.94 4.32
N SER A 182 36.01 9.48 5.38
CA SER A 182 35.87 8.84 6.69
C SER A 182 34.44 8.38 6.98
N GLN A 183 33.61 8.26 5.94
CA GLN A 183 32.21 7.88 6.12
C GLN A 183 32.09 6.51 6.79
N ARG A 184 31.10 6.37 7.68
CA ARG A 184 30.84 5.12 8.39
C ARG A 184 30.26 4.08 7.43
N VAL A 185 30.77 2.86 7.51
CA VAL A 185 30.25 1.73 6.74
C VAL A 185 29.25 0.97 7.60
N PHE A 186 28.07 0.68 7.05
CA PHE A 186 27.01 -0.01 7.74
C PHE A 186 26.72 -1.34 7.06
N VAL A 187 26.74 -2.43 7.82
CA VAL A 187 26.38 -3.78 7.36
C VAL A 187 25.04 -4.14 7.98
N ASN A 188 24.00 -4.29 7.16
CA ASN A 188 22.63 -4.52 7.62
C ASN A 188 21.97 -5.67 6.87
N ASP A 189 20.89 -6.22 7.44
CA ASP A 189 19.99 -7.12 6.73
C ASP A 189 19.37 -6.41 5.52
N HIS A 190 19.24 -7.13 4.41
CA HIS A 190 18.60 -6.60 3.23
C HIS A 190 17.06 -6.66 3.36
N LEU A 191 16.47 -5.52 3.70
CA LEU A 191 15.02 -5.35 3.81
C LEU A 191 14.38 -4.88 2.49
N ASN A 192 13.14 -5.30 2.24
CA ASN A 192 12.30 -4.76 1.16
C ASN A 192 11.84 -3.32 1.48
N ALA A 193 11.22 -2.66 0.50
CA ALA A 193 10.84 -1.24 0.63
C ALA A 193 9.84 -1.01 1.77
N GLU A 194 8.83 -1.87 1.88
CA GLU A 194 7.81 -1.79 2.94
C GLU A 194 8.43 -1.96 4.32
N SER A 195 9.28 -2.97 4.52
CA SER A 195 9.97 -3.22 5.79
C SER A 195 10.94 -2.11 6.15
N LYS A 196 11.61 -1.49 5.16
CA LYS A 196 12.44 -0.29 5.38
C LYS A 196 11.59 0.89 5.85
N ASN A 197 10.41 1.10 5.24
CA ASN A 197 9.47 2.14 5.68
C ASN A 197 8.96 1.86 7.10
N LEU A 198 8.53 0.63 7.38
CA LEU A 198 8.10 0.20 8.70
C LEU A 198 9.20 0.39 9.75
N LEU A 199 10.46 0.06 9.42
CA LEU A 199 11.61 0.29 10.31
C LEU A 199 11.79 1.78 10.62
N ASN A 200 11.65 2.66 9.64
CA ASN A 200 11.74 4.11 9.87
C ASN A 200 10.61 4.60 10.78
N LYS A 201 9.36 4.21 10.50
CA LYS A 201 8.19 4.53 11.36
C LYS A 201 8.39 3.99 12.78
N THR A 202 8.90 2.77 12.91
CA THR A 202 9.18 2.12 14.20
C THR A 202 10.25 2.88 14.98
N LYS A 203 11.32 3.35 14.33
CA LYS A 203 12.35 4.17 14.97
C LYS A 203 11.82 5.51 15.45
N SER A 204 10.95 6.16 14.67
CA SER A 204 10.30 7.41 15.08
C SER A 204 9.41 7.20 16.29
N ALA A 205 8.52 6.20 16.24
CA ALA A 205 7.63 5.84 17.36
C ALA A 205 8.42 5.45 18.62
N ALA A 206 9.50 4.67 18.46
CA ALA A 206 10.39 4.30 19.55
C ALA A 206 11.01 5.53 20.22
N LYS A 207 11.47 6.50 19.43
CA LYS A 207 12.05 7.74 19.94
C LYS A 207 11.02 8.57 20.70
N GLU A 208 9.81 8.73 20.16
CA GLU A 208 8.72 9.49 20.79
C GLU A 208 8.24 8.87 22.11
N LYS A 209 8.28 7.53 22.21
CA LYS A 209 7.80 6.77 23.37
C LYS A 209 8.92 6.28 24.29
N ASN A 210 10.14 6.80 24.12
CA ASN A 210 11.31 6.49 24.95
C ASN A 210 11.67 4.99 25.00
N PHE A 211 11.63 4.31 23.86
CA PHE A 211 12.18 2.97 23.69
C PHE A 211 13.65 3.06 23.27
N ASN A 212 14.54 2.44 24.04
CA ASN A 212 15.98 2.61 23.88
C ASN A 212 16.57 1.80 22.73
N TYR A 213 15.93 0.69 22.32
CA TYR A 213 16.53 -0.24 21.37
C TYR A 213 15.56 -0.61 20.23
N VAL A 214 16.02 -0.42 19.00
CA VAL A 214 15.39 -0.91 17.77
C VAL A 214 16.46 -1.52 16.89
N TRP A 215 16.32 -2.79 16.53
CA TRP A 215 17.27 -3.49 15.66
C TRP A 215 16.56 -4.46 14.72
N VAL A 216 17.28 -4.92 13.70
CA VAL A 216 16.77 -5.92 12.75
C VAL A 216 17.52 -7.22 12.96
N LYS A 217 16.83 -8.35 13.04
CA LYS A 217 17.46 -9.68 13.10
C LYS A 217 16.60 -10.67 12.33
N TYR A 218 17.21 -11.54 11.52
CA TYR A 218 16.46 -12.47 10.65
C TYR A 218 15.42 -11.78 9.74
N GLY A 219 15.70 -10.54 9.30
CA GLY A 219 14.76 -9.73 8.53
C GLY A 219 13.53 -9.24 9.30
N LYS A 220 13.49 -9.38 10.63
CA LYS A 220 12.40 -8.92 11.51
C LYS A 220 12.85 -7.71 12.33
N ILE A 221 11.92 -6.78 12.58
CA ILE A 221 12.18 -5.57 13.37
C ILE A 221 11.88 -5.87 14.83
N HIS A 222 12.91 -5.82 15.66
CA HIS A 222 12.83 -6.00 17.10
C HIS A 222 12.89 -4.66 17.82
N VAL A 223 12.09 -4.54 18.87
CA VAL A 223 11.98 -3.33 19.69
C VAL A 223 12.04 -3.72 21.16
N ARG A 224 12.74 -2.92 21.96
CA ARG A 224 12.86 -3.11 23.41
C ARG A 224 12.92 -1.75 24.12
N LYS A 225 12.14 -1.61 25.21
CA LYS A 225 12.02 -0.34 25.95
C LYS A 225 13.30 0.00 26.71
N ASN A 226 13.76 -0.92 27.56
CA ASN A 226 14.96 -0.81 28.38
C ASN A 226 15.63 -2.19 28.53
N GLU A 227 16.75 -2.27 29.24
CA GLU A 227 17.54 -3.52 29.39
C GLU A 227 16.85 -4.62 30.19
N THR A 228 15.74 -4.31 30.88
CA THR A 228 14.98 -5.28 31.69
C THR A 228 13.70 -5.74 30.99
N SER A 229 13.10 -4.90 30.15
CA SER A 229 11.85 -5.21 29.45
C SER A 229 12.04 -6.31 28.41
N PRO A 230 11.00 -7.13 28.13
CA PRO A 230 11.05 -8.07 27.01
C PRO A 230 11.11 -7.32 25.67
N ALA A 231 11.76 -7.93 24.68
CA ALA A 231 11.72 -7.45 23.31
C ALA A 231 10.47 -7.99 22.60
N PHE A 232 9.87 -7.18 21.73
CA PHE A 232 8.79 -7.61 20.85
C PHE A 232 9.12 -7.31 19.38
N ILE A 233 8.37 -7.93 18.47
CA ILE A 233 8.57 -7.80 17.03
C ILE A 233 7.44 -6.96 16.44
N VAL A 234 7.81 -6.04 15.55
CA VAL A 234 6.88 -5.25 14.73
C VAL A 234 6.80 -5.89 13.35
N TYR A 235 5.62 -6.42 13.02
CA TYR A 235 5.36 -7.06 11.73
C TYR A 235 4.57 -6.16 10.78
N ARG A 236 3.72 -5.29 11.31
CA ARG A 236 2.83 -4.40 10.54
C ARG A 236 2.73 -3.03 11.21
N GLU A 237 2.19 -2.05 10.49
CA GLU A 237 2.01 -0.70 11.04
C GLU A 237 1.07 -0.67 12.26
N SER A 238 0.07 -1.56 12.32
CA SER A 238 -0.82 -1.68 13.48
C SER A 238 -0.08 -2.08 14.77
N ASP A 239 1.08 -2.74 14.67
CA ASP A 239 1.90 -3.10 15.83
C ASP A 239 2.56 -1.88 16.48
N LEU A 240 2.58 -0.71 15.81
CA LEU A 240 3.05 0.54 16.40
C LEU A 240 2.17 0.99 17.58
N ASN A 241 0.94 0.48 17.69
CA ASN A 241 0.07 0.72 18.84
C ASN A 241 0.58 0.05 20.13
N LYS A 242 1.54 -0.89 20.03
CA LYS A 242 2.17 -1.57 21.18
C LYS A 242 3.15 -0.66 21.94
N PHE A 243 3.48 0.50 21.38
CA PHE A 243 4.33 1.49 22.03
C PHE A 243 3.52 2.27 23.09
N ALA A 244 3.25 1.59 24.21
CA ALA A 244 2.62 2.14 25.41
C ALA A 244 3.65 2.58 26.47
#